data_AF-A0A9E2NFL6-F1
#
_entry.id   AF-A0A9E2NFL6-F1
#
_cell.length_a   1.000
_cell.length_b   1.000
_cell.length_c   1.000
_cell.angle_alpha   90.00
_cell.angle_beta   90.00
_cell.angle_gamma   90.00
#
_symmetry.space_group_name_H-M   'P 1'
#
loop_
_entity.id
_entity.type
_entity.pdbx_description
1 polymer ?
#
loop_
_entity_poly.entity_id
_entity_poly.type
_entity_poly.pdbx_seq_one_letter_code
_entity_poly.pdbx_strand_id
1 'polypeptide(L)'
;MDNHSTNPSSKGVPTPESGDGVSLGEVHGSVAVPSPQAGFWQQWKAFVGPAILVSVGYMDPGNWGTDLAAGAQFKYGLMWVIGLASVMAIFVIQGATVGVLGTLGGFALGMVVALNIDVIVPAIEHALNASFLPRDIYLISRMPSDPQAADIVPVVLISLWLALLATLYPSWRASRVQPAEALRHE
;
A
#
# COMPACT_ATOMS: atom_id res chain seq x y z
N MET A 1 25.38 -48.80 -80.48
CA MET A 1 26.51 -49.26 -79.67
C MET A 1 26.92 -48.12 -78.73
N ASP A 2 26.69 -48.34 -77.43
CA ASP A 2 27.68 -48.15 -76.35
C ASP A 2 27.65 -46.85 -75.53
N ASN A 3 26.76 -46.89 -74.52
CA ASN A 3 27.00 -46.59 -73.09
C ASN A 3 28.43 -46.27 -72.66
N HIS A 4 28.63 -45.22 -71.83
CA HIS A 4 29.36 -45.40 -70.56
C HIS A 4 29.14 -44.26 -69.54
N SER A 5 28.37 -44.63 -68.50
CA SER A 5 28.70 -44.49 -67.07
C SER A 5 29.16 -43.13 -66.53
N THR A 6 28.22 -42.41 -65.92
CA THR A 6 28.45 -41.37 -64.92
C THR A 6 28.67 -41.95 -63.51
N ASN A 7 29.49 -41.24 -62.72
CA ASN A 7 29.69 -41.30 -61.24
C ASN A 7 30.81 -42.27 -60.75
N PRO A 8 31.55 -42.02 -59.64
CA PRO A 8 31.22 -41.10 -58.52
C PRO A 8 32.36 -40.35 -57.77
N SER A 9 31.95 -39.37 -56.94
CA SER A 9 32.44 -39.10 -55.56
C SER A 9 32.89 -37.66 -55.27
N SER A 10 32.05 -36.90 -54.55
CA SER A 10 32.28 -36.55 -53.15
C SER A 10 31.11 -35.71 -52.63
N LYS A 11 30.28 -36.31 -51.78
CA LYS A 11 29.28 -35.58 -50.99
C LYS A 11 30.03 -34.65 -50.03
N GLY A 12 30.09 -33.37 -50.37
CA GLY A 12 30.46 -32.33 -49.40
C GLY A 12 29.34 -32.19 -48.38
N VAL A 13 29.66 -32.34 -47.10
CA VAL A 13 28.77 -31.95 -46.00
C VAL A 13 28.57 -30.43 -46.11
N PRO A 14 27.34 -29.92 -46.26
CA PRO A 14 27.11 -28.49 -46.20
C PRO A 14 27.44 -28.02 -44.78
N THR A 15 28.42 -27.13 -44.66
CA THR A 15 28.64 -26.35 -43.44
C THR A 15 27.36 -25.59 -43.09
N PRO A 16 26.95 -25.51 -41.82
CA PRO A 16 25.78 -24.73 -41.45
C PRO A 16 26.07 -23.28 -41.82
N GLU A 17 25.35 -22.79 -42.83
CA GLU A 17 25.31 -21.37 -43.13
C GLU A 17 24.84 -20.67 -41.86
N SER A 18 25.62 -19.71 -41.39
CA SER A 18 25.24 -18.80 -40.32
C SER A 18 24.02 -18.03 -40.79
N GLY A 19 22.85 -18.63 -40.60
CA GLY A 19 21.59 -17.93 -40.65
C GLY A 19 21.66 -16.87 -39.58
N ASP A 20 21.82 -15.62 -40.02
CA ASP A 20 21.70 -14.42 -39.22
C ASP A 20 20.21 -14.26 -38.85
N GLY A 21 19.71 -15.25 -38.11
CA GLY A 21 18.37 -15.30 -37.59
C GLY A 21 18.36 -14.43 -36.35
N VAL A 22 18.13 -13.14 -36.55
CA VAL A 22 17.74 -12.24 -35.46
C VAL A 22 16.39 -12.73 -34.94
N SER A 23 16.44 -13.65 -33.99
CA SER A 23 15.30 -14.34 -33.37
C SER A 23 14.38 -13.42 -32.55
N LEU A 24 14.63 -12.10 -32.60
CA LEU A 24 13.94 -11.07 -31.84
C LEU A 24 13.58 -9.84 -32.70
N GLY A 25 13.68 -9.91 -34.02
CA GLY A 25 13.41 -8.76 -34.91
C GLY A 25 11.99 -8.23 -34.80
N GLU A 26 11.01 -9.12 -34.59
CA GLU A 26 9.59 -8.76 -34.42
C GLU A 26 9.26 -8.18 -33.03
N VAL A 27 10.10 -8.42 -32.01
CA VAL A 27 9.85 -7.99 -30.63
C VAL A 27 10.33 -6.55 -30.38
N HIS A 28 11.18 -6.00 -31.25
CA HIS A 28 11.73 -4.65 -31.14
C HIS A 28 10.85 -3.56 -31.80
N GLY A 29 9.55 -3.80 -31.95
CA GLY A 29 8.63 -2.80 -32.47
C GLY A 29 8.55 -1.57 -31.56
N SER A 30 9.22 -0.48 -31.92
CA SER A 30 9.04 0.82 -31.26
C SER A 30 7.72 1.43 -31.72
N VAL A 31 6.75 1.59 -30.81
CA VAL A 31 5.51 2.30 -31.10
C VAL A 31 5.83 3.79 -31.23
N ALA A 32 5.46 4.40 -32.36
CA ALA A 32 5.64 5.83 -32.58
C ALA A 32 4.80 6.61 -31.56
N VAL A 33 5.46 7.26 -30.59
CA VAL A 33 4.80 8.09 -29.58
C VAL A 33 4.74 9.53 -30.10
N PRO A 34 3.60 10.24 -29.98
CA PRO A 34 3.50 11.64 -30.40
C PRO A 34 4.60 12.51 -29.78
N SER A 35 5.17 13.45 -30.55
CA SER A 35 6.20 14.38 -30.06
C SER A 35 5.72 15.15 -28.82
N PRO A 36 6.59 15.53 -27.86
CA PRO A 36 6.19 16.25 -26.65
C PRO A 36 5.43 17.56 -26.91
N GLN A 37 5.56 18.18 -28.09
CA GLN A 37 4.81 19.37 -28.49
C GLN A 37 3.40 19.08 -29.07
N ALA A 38 2.98 17.81 -29.17
CA ALA A 38 1.65 17.44 -29.63
C ALA A 38 0.56 17.85 -28.61
N GLY A 39 -0.65 18.14 -29.09
CA GLY A 39 -1.74 18.59 -28.22
C GLY A 39 -2.20 17.50 -27.24
N PHE A 40 -2.72 17.92 -26.08
CA PHE A 40 -3.21 17.05 -25.00
C PHE A 40 -4.05 15.86 -25.50
N TRP A 41 -5.01 16.10 -26.41
CA TRP A 41 -5.90 15.06 -26.93
C TRP A 41 -5.21 13.99 -27.79
N GLN A 42 -4.10 14.32 -28.46
CA GLN A 42 -3.33 13.35 -29.22
C GLN A 42 -2.46 12.48 -28.31
N GLN A 43 -1.87 13.07 -27.27
CA GLN A 43 -1.14 12.34 -26.23
C GLN A 43 -2.09 11.42 -25.47
N TRP A 44 -3.25 11.92 -25.04
CA TRP A 44 -4.24 11.13 -24.28
C TRP A 44 -4.70 9.88 -25.06
N LYS A 45 -5.02 10.03 -26.36
CA LYS A 45 -5.40 8.89 -27.21
C LYS A 45 -4.30 7.84 -27.33
N ALA A 46 -3.03 8.23 -27.32
CA ALA A 46 -1.91 7.29 -27.39
C ALA A 46 -1.78 6.41 -26.13
N PHE A 47 -2.19 6.90 -24.96
CA PHE A 47 -2.09 6.16 -23.70
C PHE A 47 -3.33 5.35 -23.34
N VAL A 48 -4.52 5.72 -23.84
CA VAL A 48 -5.77 5.01 -23.53
C VAL A 48 -5.75 3.55 -23.96
N GLY A 49 -5.23 3.24 -25.16
CA GLY A 49 -5.17 1.86 -25.66
C GLY A 49 -4.35 0.93 -24.75
N PRO A 50 -3.07 1.24 -24.49
CA PRO A 50 -2.25 0.49 -23.54
C PRO A 50 -2.81 0.48 -22.12
N ALA A 51 -3.36 1.60 -21.62
CA ALA A 51 -3.93 1.66 -20.28
C ALA A 51 -5.15 0.73 -20.13
N ILE A 52 -6.01 0.64 -21.14
CA ILE A 52 -7.12 -0.32 -21.16
C ILE A 52 -6.58 -1.76 -21.19
N LEU A 53 -5.58 -2.06 -22.02
CA LEU A 53 -4.97 -3.40 -22.07
C LEU A 53 -4.37 -3.82 -20.72
N VAL A 54 -3.63 -2.93 -20.06
CA VAL A 54 -3.09 -3.16 -18.72
C VAL A 54 -4.21 -3.32 -17.70
N SER A 55 -5.27 -2.51 -17.78
CA SER A 55 -6.41 -2.60 -16.86
C SER A 55 -7.19 -3.90 -17.02
N VAL A 56 -7.43 -4.34 -18.25
CA VAL A 56 -8.09 -5.63 -18.55
C VAL A 56 -7.22 -6.79 -18.10
N GLY A 57 -5.89 -6.70 -18.28
CA GLY A 57 -4.95 -7.68 -17.75
C GLY A 57 -4.93 -7.74 -16.22
N TYR A 58 -5.04 -6.59 -15.55
CA TYR A 58 -5.12 -6.50 -14.08
C TYR A 58 -6.45 -7.01 -13.53
N MET A 59 -7.54 -6.81 -14.26
CA MET A 59 -8.88 -7.24 -13.84
C MET A 59 -9.04 -8.77 -13.79
N ASP A 60 -8.12 -9.54 -14.37
CA ASP A 60 -8.17 -11.01 -14.50
C ASP A 60 -9.61 -11.54 -14.71
N PRO A 61 -10.09 -11.58 -15.96
CA PRO A 61 -11.45 -12.04 -16.27
C PRO A 61 -11.77 -13.44 -15.72
N GLY A 62 -10.75 -14.27 -15.48
CA GLY A 62 -10.90 -15.61 -14.91
C GLY A 62 -11.33 -15.58 -13.43
N ASN A 63 -10.89 -14.57 -12.69
CA ASN A 63 -11.30 -14.38 -11.29
C ASN A 63 -12.81 -14.09 -11.21
N TRP A 64 -13.34 -13.22 -12.08
CA TRP A 64 -14.77 -12.89 -12.10
C TRP A 64 -15.66 -14.08 -12.46
N GLY A 65 -15.23 -14.91 -13.41
CA GLY A 65 -15.95 -16.12 -13.80
C GLY A 65 -16.02 -17.13 -12.65
N THR A 66 -14.91 -17.30 -11.93
CA THR A 66 -14.82 -18.19 -10.77
C THR A 66 -15.70 -17.69 -9.62
N ASP A 67 -15.73 -16.39 -9.36
CA ASP A 67 -16.56 -15.77 -8.32
C ASP A 67 -18.06 -15.88 -8.66
N LEU A 68 -18.45 -15.67 -9.92
CA LEU A 68 -19.85 -15.84 -10.39
C LEU A 68 -20.30 -17.30 -10.30
N ALA A 69 -19.46 -18.23 -10.72
CA ALA A 69 -19.74 -19.67 -10.62
C ALA A 69 -19.83 -20.12 -9.16
N ALA A 70 -18.92 -19.65 -8.29
CA ALA A 70 -18.97 -19.89 -6.85
C ALA A 70 -20.26 -19.30 -6.24
N GLY A 71 -20.66 -18.10 -6.63
CA GLY A 71 -21.93 -17.49 -6.19
C GLY A 71 -23.16 -18.33 -6.56
N ALA A 72 -23.19 -18.87 -7.78
CA ALA A 72 -24.27 -19.73 -8.25
C ALA A 72 -24.30 -21.11 -7.56
N GLN A 73 -23.14 -21.68 -7.26
CA GLN A 73 -23.00 -23.00 -6.61
C GLN A 73 -23.25 -22.93 -5.10
N PHE A 74 -22.62 -22.00 -4.40
CA PHE A 74 -22.64 -21.94 -2.94
C PHE A 74 -23.78 -21.10 -2.38
N LYS A 75 -24.39 -20.20 -3.16
CA LYS A 75 -25.52 -19.35 -2.75
C LYS A 75 -25.32 -18.74 -1.36
N TYR A 76 -26.11 -19.15 -0.37
CA TYR A 76 -26.05 -18.66 1.01
C TYR A 76 -25.05 -19.43 1.90
N GLY A 77 -24.51 -20.56 1.44
CA GLY A 77 -23.61 -21.42 2.22
C GLY A 77 -22.31 -20.74 2.64
N LEU A 78 -21.90 -19.68 1.94
CA LEU A 78 -20.70 -18.88 2.25
C LEU A 78 -21.02 -17.54 2.94
N MET A 79 -22.30 -17.22 3.22
CA MET A 79 -22.66 -15.93 3.83
C MET A 79 -21.98 -15.70 5.20
N TRP A 80 -21.71 -16.77 5.94
CA TRP A 80 -20.98 -16.68 7.20
C TRP A 80 -19.53 -16.19 7.00
N VAL A 81 -18.88 -16.55 5.89
CA VAL A 81 -17.51 -16.10 5.55
C VAL A 81 -17.51 -14.58 5.33
N ILE A 82 -18.48 -14.09 4.56
CA ILE A 82 -18.67 -12.66 4.31
C ILE A 82 -18.99 -11.94 5.62
N GLY A 83 -19.80 -12.54 6.49
CA GLY A 83 -20.11 -12.02 7.83
C GLY A 83 -18.85 -11.84 8.69
N LEU A 84 -18.00 -12.86 8.80
CA LEU A 84 -16.75 -12.77 9.57
C LEU A 84 -15.76 -11.76 8.98
N ALA A 85 -15.65 -11.71 7.65
CA ALA A 85 -14.83 -10.73 6.96
C ALA A 85 -15.33 -9.30 7.22
N SER A 86 -16.65 -9.10 7.23
CA SER A 86 -17.28 -7.80 7.51
C SER A 86 -17.06 -7.36 8.95
N VAL A 87 -17.18 -8.26 9.92
CA VAL A 87 -16.87 -7.97 11.34
C VAL A 87 -15.41 -7.55 11.47
N MET A 88 -14.47 -8.32 10.90
CA MET A 88 -13.05 -7.94 10.90
C MET A 88 -12.84 -6.55 10.29
N ALA A 89 -13.44 -6.28 9.13
CA ALA A 89 -13.30 -4.99 8.44
C ALA A 89 -13.82 -3.82 9.29
N ILE A 90 -14.96 -3.98 9.96
CA ILE A 90 -15.51 -2.94 10.85
C ILE A 90 -14.52 -2.60 11.97
N PHE A 91 -14.03 -3.61 12.69
CA PHE A 91 -13.10 -3.37 13.80
C PHE A 91 -11.77 -2.76 13.33
N VAL A 92 -11.26 -3.20 12.18
CA VAL A 92 -10.04 -2.62 11.59
C VAL A 92 -10.25 -1.15 11.21
N ILE A 93 -11.34 -0.83 10.51
CA ILE A 93 -11.61 0.53 10.06
C ILE A 93 -11.86 1.46 11.26
N GLN A 94 -12.67 1.03 12.22
CA GLN A 94 -12.97 1.83 13.41
C GLN A 94 -11.71 2.06 14.26
N GLY A 95 -10.94 1.00 14.53
CA GLY A 95 -9.70 1.12 15.30
C GLY A 95 -8.64 1.97 14.59
N ALA A 96 -8.47 1.80 13.28
CA ALA A 96 -7.57 2.64 12.50
C ALA A 96 -8.01 4.11 12.49
N THR A 97 -9.30 4.37 12.34
CA THR A 97 -9.85 5.75 12.35
C THR A 97 -9.61 6.42 13.69
N VAL A 98 -9.95 5.75 14.79
CA VAL A 98 -9.70 6.26 16.16
C VAL A 98 -8.21 6.43 16.42
N GLY A 99 -7.37 5.49 15.98
CA GLY A 99 -5.91 5.55 16.11
C GLY A 99 -5.29 6.74 15.38
N VAL A 100 -5.70 6.97 14.13
CA VAL A 100 -5.25 8.12 13.32
C VAL A 100 -5.72 9.43 13.95
N LEU A 101 -7.00 9.55 14.25
CA LEU A 101 -7.55 10.78 14.85
C LEU A 101 -6.94 11.07 16.22
N GLY A 102 -6.75 10.04 17.05
CA GLY A 102 -6.09 10.16 18.35
C GLY A 102 -4.64 10.57 18.23
N THR A 103 -3.90 10.03 17.27
CA THR A 103 -2.49 10.41 17.03
C THR A 103 -2.38 11.84 16.53
N LEU A 104 -3.22 12.24 15.57
CA LEU A 104 -3.25 13.61 15.04
C LEU A 104 -3.68 14.62 16.10
N GLY A 105 -4.74 14.31 16.86
CA GLY A 105 -5.23 15.16 17.93
C GLY A 105 -4.22 15.29 19.08
N GLY A 106 -3.59 14.18 19.48
CA GLY A 106 -2.56 14.17 20.51
C GLY A 106 -1.30 14.93 20.07
N PHE A 107 -0.85 14.75 18.84
CA PHE A 107 0.25 15.52 18.25
C PHE A 107 -0.07 17.02 18.21
N ALA A 108 -1.26 17.40 17.72
CA ALA A 108 -1.66 18.79 17.63
C ALA A 108 -1.73 19.44 19.03
N LEU A 109 -2.35 18.78 19.99
CA LEU A 109 -2.42 19.25 21.37
C LEU A 109 -1.02 19.35 21.99
N GLY A 110 -0.17 18.34 21.81
CA GLY A 110 1.21 18.33 22.29
C GLY A 110 2.04 19.47 21.72
N MET A 111 1.89 19.77 20.42
CA MET A 111 2.54 20.91 19.78
C MET A 111 2.04 22.25 20.32
N VAL A 112 0.73 22.40 20.53
CA VAL A 112 0.18 23.61 21.14
C VAL A 112 0.75 23.82 22.54
N VAL A 113 0.83 22.77 23.37
CA VAL A 113 1.42 22.85 24.71
C VAL A 113 2.90 23.19 24.64
N ALA A 114 3.66 22.53 23.76
CA ALA A 114 5.10 22.76 23.61
C ALA A 114 5.41 24.21 23.21
N LEU A 115 4.62 24.80 22.30
CA LEU A 115 4.80 26.18 21.85
C LEU A 115 4.33 27.22 22.88
N ASN A 116 3.50 26.83 23.86
CA ASN A 116 2.96 27.74 24.88
C ASN A 116 3.56 27.47 26.28
N ILE A 117 4.64 26.68 26.38
CA ILE A 117 5.20 26.25 27.67
C ILE A 117 5.63 27.44 28.54
N ASP A 118 6.11 28.52 27.91
CA ASP A 118 6.52 29.76 28.57
C ASP A 118 5.36 30.49 29.29
N VAL A 119 4.11 30.27 28.85
CA VAL A 119 2.91 30.84 29.45
C VAL A 119 2.26 29.85 30.42
N ILE A 120 2.25 28.56 30.07
CA ILE A 120 1.59 27.50 30.84
C ILE A 120 2.32 27.25 32.17
N VAL A 121 3.65 27.16 32.16
CA VAL A 121 4.44 26.83 33.36
C VAL A 121 4.23 27.88 34.47
N PRO A 122 4.39 29.20 34.22
CA PRO A 122 4.17 30.21 35.26
C PRO A 122 2.71 30.30 35.71
N ALA A 123 1.74 30.11 34.81
CA ALA A 123 0.32 30.13 35.16
C ALA A 123 -0.06 29.02 36.16
N ILE A 124 0.52 27.83 36.00
CA ILE A 124 0.33 26.71 36.92
C ILE A 124 1.03 26.99 38.26
N GLU A 125 2.24 27.55 38.25
CA GLU A 125 2.96 27.94 39.47
C GLU A 125 2.17 28.97 40.31
N HIS A 126 1.56 29.96 39.64
CA HIS A 126 0.68 30.93 40.29
C HIS A 126 -0.61 30.31 40.83
N ALA A 127 -1.22 29.37 40.10
CA ALA A 127 -2.45 28.71 40.52
C ALA A 127 -2.24 27.73 41.69
N LEU A 128 -1.09 27.07 41.74
CA LEU A 128 -0.78 26.06 42.76
C LEU A 128 0.06 26.60 43.93
N ASN A 129 0.42 27.89 43.90
CA ASN A 129 1.22 28.55 44.93
C ASN A 129 2.51 27.77 45.29
N ALA A 130 3.05 27.04 44.30
CA ALA A 130 4.16 26.12 44.43
C ALA A 130 5.29 26.60 43.53
N SER A 131 6.45 26.87 44.11
CA SER A 131 7.65 27.25 43.37
C SER A 131 8.34 25.99 42.84
N PHE A 132 7.99 25.57 41.63
CA PHE A 132 8.53 24.33 41.05
C PHE A 132 10.02 24.42 40.68
N LEU A 133 10.64 25.62 40.72
CA LEU A 133 12.08 25.84 40.50
C LEU A 133 12.62 27.05 41.30
N PRO A 134 13.39 26.88 42.39
CA PRO A 134 14.19 27.97 42.96
C PRO A 134 15.25 28.40 41.94
N ARG A 135 15.05 29.57 41.31
CA ARG A 135 15.93 30.14 40.26
C ARG A 135 17.33 30.52 40.74
N ASP A 136 17.63 30.34 42.02
CA ASP A 136 18.83 30.89 42.65
C ASP A 136 20.07 30.00 42.49
N ILE A 137 19.91 28.74 42.04
CA ILE A 137 21.00 27.75 41.96
C ILE A 137 21.08 27.02 40.60
N TYR A 138 20.12 27.22 39.69
CA TYR A 138 20.14 26.61 38.35
C TYR A 138 20.30 27.65 37.25
N LEU A 139 21.52 27.70 36.68
CA LEU A 139 21.97 28.56 35.55
C LEU A 139 21.30 28.24 34.20
N ILE A 140 20.04 27.78 34.19
CA ILE A 140 19.28 27.46 32.97
C ILE A 140 18.02 28.34 32.96
N SER A 141 18.17 29.57 32.45
CA SER A 141 17.19 30.68 32.55
C SER A 141 15.98 30.60 31.61
N ARG A 142 15.75 29.47 30.95
CA ARG A 142 14.57 29.21 30.11
C ARG A 142 14.61 27.76 29.67
N MET A 143 13.49 27.07 29.71
CA MET A 143 13.36 25.77 29.07
C MET A 143 13.19 26.07 27.58
N PRO A 144 14.20 25.85 26.72
CA PRO A 144 14.04 26.15 25.30
C PRO A 144 13.00 25.19 24.72
N SER A 145 11.82 25.70 24.40
CA SER A 145 10.81 25.00 23.63
C SER A 145 11.21 24.98 22.17
N ASP A 146 12.20 24.17 21.82
CA ASP A 146 12.60 23.91 20.44
C ASP A 146 12.01 22.57 20.00
N PRO A 147 10.78 22.53 19.45
CA PRO A 147 10.19 21.29 18.96
C PRO A 147 10.95 20.81 17.73
N GLN A 148 11.87 19.86 17.93
CA GLN A 148 12.67 19.29 16.85
C GLN A 148 11.88 18.21 16.10
N ALA A 149 11.79 18.36 14.78
CA ALA A 149 11.12 17.37 13.92
C ALA A 149 11.75 15.97 14.05
N ALA A 150 13.05 15.91 14.35
CA ALA A 150 13.78 14.65 14.57
C ALA A 150 13.25 13.85 15.77
N ASP A 151 12.70 14.52 16.78
CA ASP A 151 12.12 13.86 17.96
C ASP A 151 10.63 13.57 17.76
N ILE A 152 9.92 14.42 17.03
CA ILE A 152 8.47 14.33 16.91
C ILE A 152 8.03 13.34 15.83
N VAL A 153 8.69 13.32 14.66
CA VAL A 153 8.33 12.43 13.55
C VAL A 153 8.39 10.95 13.96
N PRO A 154 9.45 10.46 14.65
CA PRO A 154 9.49 9.08 15.12
C PRO A 154 8.36 8.76 16.10
N VAL A 155 8.04 9.67 17.02
CA VAL A 155 6.95 9.47 17.99
C VAL A 155 5.61 9.31 17.27
N VAL A 156 5.30 10.19 16.30
CA VAL A 156 4.06 10.08 15.50
C VAL A 156 4.01 8.77 14.73
N LEU A 157 5.12 8.37 14.11
CA LEU A 157 5.19 7.12 13.35
C LEU A 157 5.03 5.90 14.24
N ILE A 158 5.71 5.85 15.40
CA ILE A 158 5.62 4.74 16.35
C ILE A 158 4.21 4.67 16.95
N SER A 159 3.60 5.80 17.31
CA SER A 159 2.22 5.85 17.80
C SER A 159 1.23 5.36 16.77
N LEU A 160 1.38 5.75 15.50
CA LEU A 160 0.53 5.26 14.41
C LEU A 160 0.71 3.75 14.20
N TRP A 161 1.95 3.27 14.20
CA TRP A 161 2.27 1.84 14.10
C TRP A 161 1.65 1.04 15.24
N LEU A 162 1.80 1.51 16.48
CA LEU A 162 1.22 0.87 17.66
C LEU A 162 -0.30 0.88 17.63
N ALA A 163 -0.93 1.96 17.16
CA ALA A 163 -2.38 2.04 17.01
C ALA A 163 -2.91 1.03 15.97
N LEU A 164 -2.19 0.87 14.86
CA LEU A 164 -2.52 -0.13 13.83
C LEU A 164 -2.35 -1.56 14.38
N LEU A 165 -1.24 -1.84 15.08
CA LEU A 165 -1.01 -3.15 15.70
C LEU A 165 -2.04 -3.48 16.80
N ALA A 166 -2.36 -2.49 17.64
CA ALA A 166 -3.36 -2.63 18.69
C ALA A 166 -4.76 -2.89 18.12
N THR A 167 -5.04 -2.44 16.90
CA THR A 167 -6.32 -2.68 16.21
C THR A 167 -6.40 -4.09 15.60
N LEU A 168 -5.27 -4.68 15.18
CA LEU A 168 -5.25 -6.01 14.57
C LEU A 168 -5.69 -7.11 15.54
N TYR A 169 -5.21 -7.08 16.79
CA TYR A 169 -5.52 -8.09 17.80
C TYR A 169 -7.03 -8.23 18.11
N PRO A 170 -7.77 -7.17 18.47
CA PRO A 170 -9.21 -7.26 18.73
C PRO A 170 -10.00 -7.60 17.47
N SER A 171 -9.59 -7.12 16.29
CA SER A 171 -10.27 -7.44 15.01
C SER A 171 -10.19 -8.92 14.67
N TRP A 172 -9.01 -9.51 14.84
CA TRP A 172 -8.79 -10.95 14.67
C TRP A 172 -9.57 -11.76 15.71
N ARG A 173 -9.54 -11.32 16.98
CA ARG A 173 -10.30 -11.98 18.05
C ARG A 173 -11.81 -11.93 17.80
N ALA A 174 -12.35 -10.80 17.33
CA ALA A 174 -13.76 -10.62 17.02
C ALA A 174 -14.22 -11.52 15.86
N SER A 175 -13.39 -11.69 14.83
CA SER A 175 -13.69 -12.57 13.68
C SER A 175 -13.76 -14.06 14.02
N ARG A 176 -13.27 -14.47 15.21
CA ARG A 176 -13.29 -15.87 15.67
C ARG A 176 -14.46 -16.21 16.58
N VAL A 177 -15.26 -15.22 16.98
CA VAL A 177 -16.46 -15.43 17.80
C VAL A 177 -17.55 -16.01 16.90
N GLN A 178 -18.07 -17.19 17.25
CA GLN A 178 -19.12 -17.84 16.46
C GLN A 178 -20.43 -17.05 16.59
N PRO A 179 -20.98 -16.51 15.49
CA PRO A 179 -22.21 -15.71 15.54
C PRO A 179 -23.40 -16.49 16.14
N ALA A 180 -23.41 -17.81 15.95
CA ALA A 180 -24.46 -18.70 16.43
C ALA A 180 -24.48 -18.91 17.96
N GLU A 181 -23.34 -18.77 18.66
CA GLU A 181 -23.28 -18.89 20.12
C GLU A 181 -23.71 -17.62 20.85
N ALA A 182 -23.51 -16.45 20.23
CA ALA A 182 -23.97 -15.17 20.79
C ALA A 182 -25.51 -15.06 20.80
N LEU A 183 -26.17 -15.56 19.75
CA LEU A 183 -27.65 -15.56 19.62
C LEU A 183 -28.34 -16.68 20.41
N ARG A 184 -27.60 -17.66 20.96
CA ARG A 184 -28.14 -18.75 21.79
C ARG A 184 -28.36 -18.31 23.24
N HIS A 185 -27.80 -17.17 23.64
CA HIS A 185 -27.88 -16.63 25.00
C HIS A 185 -28.92 -15.50 25.15
N GLU A 186 -29.73 -15.28 24.12
CA GLU A 186 -30.99 -14.51 24.15
C GLU A 186 -32.18 -15.45 23.94
#